data_AF-T1BE63-F1
#
_entry.id   AF-T1BE63-F1
#
_cell.length_a   1.000
_cell.length_b   1.000
_cell.length_c   1.000
_cell.angle_alpha   90.00
_cell.angle_beta   90.00
_cell.angle_gamma   90.00
#
_symmetry.space_group_name_H-M   'P 1'
#
loop_
_entity.id
_entity.type
_entity.pdbx_description
1 polymer ?
#
loop_
_entity_poly.entity_id
_entity_poly.type
_entity_poly.pdbx_seq_one_letter_code
_entity_poly.pdbx_strand_id
1 'polypeptide(L)'
;MACELPATLGVPLSRLSVADVTRHAQRAGLVARISDSTVWRWLHEDAIRPWQHRCWIFPRDPHFQAKAGRILDLYARCWQGQPLRADEFVISTDEKTSIQARLRIHPS
;
A
#
# COMPACT_ATOMS: atom_id res chain seq x y z
N MET A 1 15.64 -6.98 -5.73
CA MET A 1 15.58 -6.82 -4.26
C MET A 1 14.99 -5.48 -3.80
N ALA A 2 15.59 -4.33 -4.11
CA ALA A 2 15.08 -3.03 -3.65
C ALA A 2 13.65 -2.69 -4.17
N CYS A 3 13.31 -3.18 -5.38
CA CYS A 3 11.98 -3.02 -5.99
C CYS A 3 11.05 -4.21 -5.75
N GLU A 4 11.44 -5.19 -4.95
CA GLU A 4 10.61 -6.37 -4.66
C GLU A 4 9.69 -6.11 -3.47
N LEU A 5 8.58 -6.85 -3.41
CA LEU A 5 7.67 -6.82 -2.27
C LEU A 5 8.36 -7.48 -1.08
N PRO A 6 8.48 -6.84 0.11
CA PRO A 6 9.17 -7.48 1.24
C PRO A 6 8.55 -8.82 1.65
N ALA A 7 7.26 -9.03 1.36
CA ALA A 7 6.58 -10.31 1.56
C ALA A 7 7.21 -11.47 0.78
N THR A 8 7.82 -11.24 -0.39
CA THR A 8 8.52 -12.30 -1.15
C THR A 8 9.83 -12.72 -0.48
N LEU A 9 10.34 -11.89 0.44
CA LEU A 9 11.53 -12.16 1.24
C LEU A 9 11.18 -12.82 2.60
N GLY A 10 9.90 -13.14 2.84
CA GLY A 10 9.43 -13.77 4.08
C GLY A 10 9.53 -12.88 5.32
N VAL A 11 9.70 -11.56 5.15
CA VAL A 11 9.78 -10.61 6.27
C VAL A 11 8.44 -9.92 6.50
N PRO A 12 8.03 -9.64 7.75
CA PRO A 12 6.77 -8.97 8.08
C PRO A 12 6.86 -7.45 7.88
N LEU A 13 7.56 -7.01 6.84
CA LEU A 13 7.75 -5.59 6.52
C LEU A 13 6.83 -5.20 5.37
N SER A 14 6.28 -3.99 5.45
CA SER A 14 5.51 -3.41 4.34
C SER A 14 6.38 -2.74 3.29
N ARG A 15 7.60 -2.33 3.68
CA ARG A 15 8.61 -1.62 2.88
C ARG A 15 10.01 -2.00 3.35
N LEU A 16 10.99 -1.90 2.46
CA LEU A 16 12.41 -2.05 2.82
C LEU A 16 13.03 -0.66 3.08
N SER A 17 13.73 -0.53 4.20
CA SER A 17 14.69 0.56 4.39
C SER A 17 16.01 0.25 3.66
N VAL A 18 16.90 1.24 3.57
CA VAL A 18 18.27 1.03 3.08
C VAL A 18 18.97 -0.06 3.88
N ALA A 19 18.84 -0.03 5.21
CA ALA A 19 19.45 -1.02 6.10
C ALA A 19 18.91 -2.43 5.86
N ASP A 20 17.62 -2.57 5.50
CA ASP A 20 17.04 -3.86 5.16
C ASP A 20 17.61 -4.39 3.84
N VAL A 21 17.78 -3.52 2.83
CA VAL A 21 18.42 -3.86 1.56
C VAL A 21 19.87 -4.29 1.77
N THR A 22 20.65 -3.53 2.56
CA THR A 22 22.03 -3.88 2.91
C THR A 22 22.10 -5.26 3.58
N ARG A 23 21.27 -5.46 4.62
CA ARG A 23 21.24 -6.71 5.37
C ARG A 23 20.88 -7.90 4.50
N HIS A 24 19.92 -7.72 3.58
CA HIS A 24 19.54 -8.76 2.65
C HIS A 24 20.66 -9.05 1.63
N ALA A 25 21.33 -8.03 1.09
CA ALA A 25 22.47 -8.21 0.19
C ALA A 25 23.59 -9.03 0.84
N GLN A 26 23.88 -8.78 2.11
CA GLN A 26 24.87 -9.54 2.87
C GLN A 26 24.41 -10.97 3.16
N ARG A 27 23.16 -11.17 3.60
CA ARG A 27 22.59 -12.50 3.88
C ARG A 27 22.49 -13.38 2.65
N ALA A 28 22.20 -12.79 1.49
CA ALA A 28 22.15 -13.47 0.21
C ALA A 28 23.54 -13.76 -0.38
N GLY A 29 24.63 -13.32 0.28
CA GLY A 29 26.00 -13.54 -0.19
C GLY A 29 26.41 -12.70 -1.41
N LEU A 30 25.63 -11.67 -1.76
CA LEU A 30 25.93 -10.80 -2.90
C LEU A 30 27.15 -9.91 -2.62
N VAL A 31 27.34 -9.52 -1.37
CA VAL A 31 28.47 -8.71 -0.90
C VAL A 31 28.88 -9.13 0.50
N ALA A 32 30.19 -9.16 0.80
CA ALA A 32 30.69 -9.51 2.14
C ALA A 32 30.41 -8.40 3.16
N ARG A 33 30.74 -7.14 2.81
CA ARG A 33 30.46 -5.97 3.64
C ARG A 33 30.27 -4.74 2.78
N ILE A 34 29.21 -3.99 3.05
CA ILE A 34 28.92 -2.71 2.42
C ILE A 34 28.25 -1.79 3.45
N SER A 35 28.47 -0.48 3.35
CA SER A 35 27.79 0.50 4.18
C SER A 35 26.42 0.84 3.62
N ASP A 36 25.47 1.14 4.51
CA ASP A 36 24.15 1.66 4.13
C ASP A 36 24.26 2.93 3.27
N SER A 37 25.24 3.80 3.54
CA SER A 37 25.47 5.00 2.74
C SER A 37 25.83 4.71 1.29
N THR A 38 26.58 3.63 1.04
CA THR A 38 26.94 3.22 -0.32
C THR A 38 25.72 2.67 -1.05
N VAL A 39 24.94 1.82 -0.38
CA VAL A 39 23.69 1.29 -0.93
C VAL A 39 22.70 2.41 -1.23
N TRP A 40 22.53 3.37 -0.30
CA TRP A 40 21.68 4.53 -0.51
C TRP A 40 22.12 5.35 -1.73
N ARG A 41 23.43 5.60 -1.89
CA ARG A 41 23.97 6.35 -3.03
C ARG A 41 23.63 5.67 -4.36
N TRP A 42 23.85 4.36 -4.46
CA TRP A 42 23.49 3.60 -5.67
C TRP A 42 22.00 3.66 -5.97
N LEU A 43 21.15 3.39 -4.97
CA LEU A 43 19.70 3.48 -5.14
C LEU A 43 19.25 4.89 -5.54
N HIS A 44 19.87 5.93 -4.98
CA HIS A 44 19.55 7.31 -5.29
C HIS A 44 19.94 7.69 -6.72
N GLU A 45 21.11 7.26 -7.18
CA GLU A 45 21.61 7.47 -8.55
C GLU A 45 20.65 6.88 -9.59
N ASP A 46 20.10 5.69 -9.30
CA ASP A 46 19.10 5.02 -10.16
C ASP A 46 17.66 5.51 -9.91
N ALA A 47 17.46 6.55 -9.09
CA ALA A 47 16.15 7.05 -8.65
C ALA A 47 15.23 5.98 -7.99
N ILE A 48 15.80 4.90 -7.47
CA ILE A 48 15.10 3.84 -6.76
C ILE A 48 14.94 4.23 -5.29
N ARG A 49 13.71 4.30 -4.80
CA ARG A 49 13.40 4.73 -3.42
C ARG A 49 12.41 3.78 -2.75
N PRO A 50 12.85 2.62 -2.26
CA PRO A 50 11.97 1.58 -1.68
C PRO A 50 11.13 2.07 -0.48
N TRP A 51 11.64 3.08 0.23
CA TRP A 51 10.94 3.73 1.34
C TRP A 51 9.91 4.79 0.90
N GLN A 52 10.01 5.32 -0.33
CA GLN A 52 9.04 6.28 -0.89
C GLN A 52 8.03 5.53 -1.75
N HIS A 53 6.90 5.17 -1.14
CA HIS A 53 5.80 4.52 -1.83
C HIS A 53 4.54 5.38 -1.78
N ARG A 54 3.91 5.61 -2.93
CA ARG A 54 2.57 6.21 -2.98
C ARG A 54 1.55 5.12 -2.68
N CYS A 55 1.17 5.02 -1.41
CA CYS A 55 0.04 4.16 -1.02
C CYS A 55 -1.23 4.59 -1.78
N TRP A 56 -2.16 3.66 -1.98
CA TRP A 56 -3.45 3.88 -2.66
C TRP A 56 -3.44 4.10 -4.18
N ILE A 57 -2.28 4.30 -4.81
CA ILE A 57 -2.23 4.46 -6.29
C ILE A 57 -2.32 3.11 -7.01
N PHE A 58 -1.67 2.08 -6.46
CA PHE A 58 -1.66 0.74 -7.05
C PHE A 58 -2.19 -0.28 -6.04
N PRO A 59 -3.46 -0.73 -6.17
CA PRO A 59 -4.00 -1.76 -5.31
C PRO A 59 -3.26 -3.08 -5.54
N ARG A 60 -2.83 -3.73 -4.45
CA ARG A 60 -2.10 -5.01 -4.47
C ARG A 60 -3.00 -6.23 -4.33
N ASP A 61 -4.21 -6.04 -3.84
CA ASP A 61 -5.19 -7.12 -3.66
C ASP A 61 -5.91 -7.37 -4.99
N PRO A 62 -5.86 -8.59 -5.58
CA PRO A 62 -6.59 -8.92 -6.80
C PRO A 62 -8.10 -8.65 -6.70
N HIS A 63 -8.64 -8.70 -5.49
CA HIS A 63 -10.05 -8.43 -5.19
C HIS A 63 -10.29 -7.00 -4.68
N PHE A 64 -9.32 -6.10 -4.82
CA PHE A 64 -9.43 -4.73 -4.31
C PHE A 64 -10.69 -4.03 -4.80
N GLN A 65 -10.97 -4.05 -6.11
CA GLN A 65 -12.14 -3.39 -6.68
C GLN A 65 -13.45 -3.93 -6.09
N ALA A 66 -13.58 -5.26 -5.99
CA ALA A 66 -14.77 -5.89 -5.43
C ALA A 66 -14.95 -5.56 -3.93
N LYS A 67 -13.86 -5.53 -3.16
CA LYS A 67 -13.89 -5.17 -1.73
C LYS A 67 -14.21 -3.69 -1.54
N ALA A 68 -13.56 -2.82 -2.30
CA ALA A 68 -13.75 -1.37 -2.27
C ALA A 68 -15.18 -0.99 -2.69
N GLY A 69 -15.73 -1.63 -3.73
CA GLY A 69 -17.12 -1.42 -4.16
C GLY A 69 -18.12 -1.62 -3.03
N ARG A 70 -18.02 -2.72 -2.28
CA ARG A 70 -18.91 -2.98 -1.12
C ARG A 70 -18.80 -1.89 -0.04
N ILE A 71 -17.62 -1.34 0.19
CA ILE A 71 -17.42 -0.25 1.16
C ILE A 71 -18.05 1.05 0.64
N LEU A 72 -17.87 1.34 -0.66
CA LEU A 72 -18.48 2.51 -1.30
C LEU A 72 -20.01 2.42 -1.30
N ASP A 73 -20.57 1.24 -1.56
CA ASP A 73 -22.02 0.99 -1.48
C ASP A 73 -22.52 1.29 -0.06
N LEU A 74 -21.83 0.80 0.98
CA LEU A 74 -22.18 1.09 2.37
C LEU A 74 -22.14 2.59 2.69
N TYR A 75 -21.14 3.32 2.18
CA TYR A 75 -21.11 4.78 2.30
C TYR A 75 -22.27 5.47 1.55
N ALA A 76 -22.73 4.88 0.44
CA ALA A 76 -23.92 5.32 -0.29
C ALA A 76 -25.25 4.83 0.32
N ARG A 77 -25.21 4.18 1.50
CA ARG A 77 -26.36 3.54 2.15
C ARG A 77 -27.01 2.44 1.30
N CYS A 78 -26.20 1.65 0.61
CA CYS A 78 -26.62 0.46 -0.13
C CYS A 78 -25.89 -0.79 0.40
N TRP A 79 -26.62 -1.89 0.53
CA TRP A 79 -26.07 -3.21 0.87
C TRP A 79 -26.64 -4.28 -0.06
N GLN A 80 -25.76 -5.00 -0.76
CA GLN A 80 -26.15 -6.03 -1.74
C GLN A 80 -27.19 -5.54 -2.77
N GLY A 81 -27.06 -4.29 -3.22
CA GLY A 81 -27.97 -3.66 -4.17
C GLY A 81 -29.30 -3.18 -3.58
N GLN A 82 -29.49 -3.25 -2.26
CA GLN A 82 -30.69 -2.74 -1.58
C GLN A 82 -30.37 -1.51 -0.75
N PRO A 83 -31.26 -0.50 -0.70
CA PRO A 83 -31.08 0.66 0.16
C PRO A 83 -31.22 0.26 1.62
N LEU A 84 -30.36 0.82 2.47
CA LEU A 84 -30.47 0.69 3.92
C LEU A 84 -31.73 1.40 4.42
N ARG A 85 -32.38 0.79 5.42
CA ARG A 85 -33.54 1.36 6.11
C ARG A 85 -33.14 2.52 7.02
N ALA A 86 -34.14 3.23 7.52
CA ALA A 86 -33.95 4.39 8.39
C ALA A 86 -33.29 4.01 9.73
N ASP A 87 -33.50 2.78 10.19
CA ASP A 87 -32.99 2.19 11.42
C ASP A 87 -31.70 1.36 11.23
N GLU A 88 -31.15 1.33 10.02
CA GLU A 88 -29.89 0.65 9.71
C GLU A 88 -28.73 1.66 9.61
N PHE A 89 -27.63 1.34 10.28
CA PHE A 89 -26.48 2.24 10.43
C PHE A 89 -25.17 1.56 9.99
N VAL A 90 -24.30 2.34 9.35
CA VAL A 90 -22.94 1.90 9.00
C VAL A 90 -21.97 2.54 9.98
N ILE A 91 -21.22 1.71 10.70
CA ILE A 91 -20.19 2.14 11.64
C ILE A 91 -18.83 1.81 11.02
N SER A 92 -18.00 2.82 10.78
CA SER A 92 -16.61 2.64 10.37
C SER A 92 -15.69 2.86 11.56
N THR A 93 -14.89 1.86 11.89
CA THR A 93 -13.88 1.92 12.96
C THR A 93 -12.48 2.26 12.43
N ASP A 94 -12.35 2.51 11.12
CA ASP A 94 -11.07 2.98 10.58
C ASP A 94 -10.79 4.40 11.07
N GLU A 95 -9.51 4.72 11.28
CA GLU A 95 -9.10 6.11 11.43
C GLU A 95 -9.54 6.82 10.15
N LYS A 96 -10.58 7.65 10.27
CA LYS A 96 -11.11 8.45 9.18
C LYS A 96 -10.06 9.52 8.85
N THR A 97 -8.96 9.12 8.20
CA THR A 97 -8.16 10.05 7.41
C THR A 97 -9.17 10.78 6.55
N SER A 98 -9.12 12.11 6.54
CA SER A 98 -10.18 13.00 6.03
C SER A 98 -10.38 12.90 4.49
N ILE A 99 -10.27 11.72 3.91
CA ILE A 99 -10.66 11.33 2.56
C ILE A 99 -12.19 11.26 2.54
N GLN A 100 -12.81 12.37 2.18
CA GLN A 100 -14.21 12.37 1.78
C GLN A 100 -14.32 11.79 0.37
N ALA A 101 -15.10 10.73 0.21
CA ALA A 101 -15.55 10.29 -1.11
C ALA A 101 -16.43 11.40 -1.70
N ARG A 102 -15.83 12.24 -2.56
CA ARG A 102 -16.55 13.30 -3.25
C ARG A 102 -17.28 12.72 -4.46
N LEU A 103 -18.52 13.16 -4.66
CA LEU A 103 -19.25 12.91 -5.90
C LEU A 103 -18.41 13.40 -7.10
N ARG A 104 -18.39 12.61 -8.17
CA ARG A 104 -17.73 12.99 -9.42
C ARG A 104 -18.44 14.21 -9.99
N ILE A 105 -17.68 15.27 -10.28
CA ILE A 105 -18.22 16.53 -10.84
C ILE A 105 -18.35 16.43 -12.37
N HIS A 106 -17.62 15.51 -13.01
CA HIS A 106 -17.61 15.33 -14.46
C HIS A 106 -18.14 13.95 -14.87
N PRO A 107 -18.90 13.86 -15.99
CA PRO A 107 -19.33 12.60 -16.56
C PRO A 107 -18.14 11.82 -17.15
N SER A 108 -18.26 10.49 -17.13
CA SER A 108 -17.35 9.54 -17.76
C SER A 108 -17.80 9.19 -19.17
#